data_AF-W2ZY27-F1
#
_entry.id   AF-W2ZY27-F1
#
_cell.length_a   1.000
_cell.length_b   1.000
_cell.length_c   1.000
_cell.angle_alpha   90.00
_cell.angle_beta   90.00
_cell.angle_gamma   90.00
#
_symmetry.space_group_name_H-M   'P 1'
#
loop_
_entity.id
_entity.type
_entity.pdbx_description
1 polymer ?
#
loop_
_entity_poly.entity_id
_entity_poly.type
_entity_poly.pdbx_seq_one_letter_code
_entity_poly.pdbx_strand_id
1 'polypeptide(L)'
;MAEEEALTASEPLALESSFTHWARCVEVPIGEGRVVSVEQDPDSFVLGTTVWDSSKTLLKFIEQRPERFQRFSSICELGAGCGGLAGIASAIVTSGLADVVLTDIGPVLPWLRRNVRENLTGKEMQRVRVEQHAWYGAKKQLTKTLKRC
;
A
#
# COMPACT_ATOMS: atom_id res chain seq x y z
N MET A 1 54.95 11.51 12.79
CA MET A 1 54.02 12.09 11.79
C MET A 1 52.95 11.05 11.57
N ALA A 2 51.81 11.18 12.24
CA ALA A 2 50.70 10.25 12.11
C ALA A 2 49.78 10.82 11.03
N GLU A 3 49.54 10.05 9.97
CA GLU A 3 48.58 10.39 8.93
C GLU A 3 47.17 10.31 9.52
N GLU A 4 46.46 11.42 9.44
CA GLU A 4 45.06 11.54 9.80
C GLU A 4 44.24 10.86 8.69
N GLU A 5 43.63 9.71 9.00
CA GLU A 5 42.65 9.09 8.10
C GLU A 5 41.47 10.04 7.94
N ALA A 6 41.47 10.80 6.84
CA ALA A 6 40.33 11.59 6.43
C ALA A 6 39.15 10.64 6.16
N LEU A 7 38.15 10.67 7.04
CA LEU A 7 36.85 10.04 6.82
C LEU A 7 36.28 10.56 5.50
N THR A 8 36.25 9.70 4.50
CA THR A 8 35.55 9.96 3.24
C THR A 8 34.08 10.18 3.55
N ALA A 9 33.57 11.37 3.23
CA ALA A 9 32.14 11.63 3.29
C ALA A 9 31.42 10.65 2.37
N SER A 10 30.52 9.84 2.93
CA SER A 10 29.68 8.95 2.14
C SER A 10 28.71 9.80 1.32
N GLU A 11 28.83 9.76 -0.01
CA GLU A 11 27.78 10.28 -0.88
C GLU A 11 26.52 9.45 -0.64
N PRO A 12 25.35 10.08 -0.42
CA PRO A 12 24.10 9.35 -0.29
C PRO A 12 23.86 8.63 -1.62
N LEU A 13 23.86 7.30 -1.59
CA LEU A 13 23.54 6.49 -2.75
C LEU A 13 22.16 6.95 -3.25
N ALA A 14 21.95 7.07 -4.57
CA ALA A 14 20.66 7.48 -5.15
C ALA A 14 19.44 6.66 -4.62
N LEU A 15 19.71 5.49 -4.03
CA LEU A 15 18.76 4.61 -3.36
C LEU A 15 18.24 5.14 -2.00
N GLU A 16 18.92 6.06 -1.33
CA GLU A 16 18.47 6.63 -0.04
C GLU A 16 17.18 7.42 -0.16
N SER A 17 17.00 8.14 -1.27
CA SER A 17 15.73 8.80 -1.58
C SER A 17 14.56 7.83 -1.79
N SER A 18 14.85 6.55 -2.04
CA SER A 18 13.87 5.47 -2.19
C SER A 18 13.52 4.79 -0.86
N PHE A 19 14.32 5.00 0.19
CA PHE A 19 14.10 4.47 1.54
C PHE A 19 13.15 5.37 2.32
N THR A 20 11.87 5.28 1.97
CA THR A 20 10.81 6.11 2.55
C THR A 20 10.31 5.61 3.90
N HIS A 21 10.97 4.64 4.54
CA HIS A 21 10.47 4.05 5.80
C HIS A 21 10.55 5.01 7.00
N TRP A 22 11.33 6.10 6.91
CA TRP A 22 11.35 7.19 7.89
C TRP A 22 10.50 8.40 7.49
N ALA A 23 9.94 8.42 6.27
CA ALA A 23 9.13 9.53 5.81
C ALA A 23 7.79 9.57 6.57
N ARG A 24 7.13 10.72 6.60
CA ARG A 24 5.75 10.85 7.09
C ARG A 24 4.71 10.73 5.98
N CYS A 25 5.16 10.91 4.74
CA CYS A 25 4.37 10.76 3.53
C CYS A 25 5.19 9.99 2.49
N VAL A 26 4.55 9.07 1.79
CA VAL A 26 5.15 8.29 0.70
C VAL A 26 4.33 8.51 -0.55
N GLU A 27 4.99 8.97 -1.60
CA GLU A 27 4.38 9.21 -2.90
C GLU A 27 4.85 8.17 -3.92
N VAL A 28 3.90 7.51 -4.57
CA VAL A 28 4.18 6.50 -5.60
C VAL A 28 3.40 6.88 -6.87
N PRO A 29 4.08 7.24 -7.97
CA PRO A 29 3.39 7.54 -9.22
C PRO A 29 2.66 6.29 -9.74
N ILE A 30 1.54 6.46 -10.43
CA ILE A 30 0.82 5.37 -11.10
C ILE A 30 0.19 5.87 -12.41
N GLY A 31 0.47 5.19 -13.52
CA GLY A 31 0.05 5.60 -14.85
C GLY A 31 0.59 6.98 -15.24
N GLU A 32 -0.15 7.67 -16.11
CA GLU A 32 0.19 9.02 -16.55
C GLU A 32 -0.50 10.06 -15.66
N GLY A 33 0.29 10.87 -14.95
CA GLY A 33 -0.19 12.06 -14.24
C GLY A 33 -0.91 11.82 -12.91
N ARG A 34 -0.89 10.61 -12.35
CA ARG A 34 -1.45 10.31 -11.03
C ARG A 34 -0.37 9.88 -10.05
N VAL A 35 -0.54 10.28 -8.80
CA VAL A 35 0.33 9.95 -7.67
C VAL A 35 -0.52 9.39 -6.55
N VAL A 36 -0.11 8.24 -6.00
CA VAL A 36 -0.67 7.69 -4.76
C VAL A 36 0.13 8.26 -3.60
N SER A 37 -0.50 9.05 -2.74
CA SER A 37 0.10 9.70 -1.58
C SER A 37 -0.38 9.03 -0.30
N VAL A 38 0.54 8.45 0.48
CA VAL A 38 0.23 7.66 1.67
C VAL A 38 0.84 8.32 2.89
N GLU A 39 -0.01 8.68 3.84
CA GLU A 39 0.45 9.07 5.17
C GLU A 39 0.85 7.85 6.00
N GLN A 40 1.97 7.97 6.69
CA GLN A 40 2.52 6.93 7.56
C GLN A 40 3.07 7.50 8.86
N ASP A 41 3.16 6.64 9.88
CA ASP A 41 3.76 6.97 11.16
C ASP A 41 4.88 5.97 11.46
N PRO A 42 6.14 6.30 11.12
CA PRO A 42 7.27 5.41 11.31
C PRO A 42 7.68 5.26 12.78
N ASP A 43 7.24 6.17 13.65
CA ASP A 43 7.52 6.15 15.08
C ASP A 43 6.47 5.34 15.88
N SER A 44 5.44 4.81 15.21
CA SER A 44 4.42 4.00 15.86
C SER A 44 4.96 2.62 16.25
N PHE A 45 4.47 2.10 17.38
CA PHE A 45 4.69 0.69 17.76
C PHE A 45 3.92 -0.31 16.87
N VAL A 46 3.01 0.17 16.01
CA VAL A 46 2.24 -0.67 15.09
C VAL A 46 2.93 -0.67 13.72
N LEU A 47 3.70 -1.72 13.39
CA LEU A 47 4.45 -1.82 12.13
C LEU A 47 3.60 -1.64 10.85
N GLY A 48 2.29 -1.84 10.94
CA GLY A 48 1.36 -1.60 9.85
C GLY A 48 1.15 -0.11 9.53
N THR A 49 1.72 0.83 10.29
CA THR A 49 1.65 2.27 9.98
C THR A 49 2.76 2.74 9.05
N THR A 50 3.66 1.86 8.60
CA THR A 50 4.76 2.18 7.68
C THR A 50 4.55 1.52 6.31
N VAL A 51 4.88 2.25 5.23
CA VAL A 51 4.90 1.69 3.87
C VAL A 51 6.19 0.91 3.66
N TRP A 52 6.04 -0.38 3.41
CA TRP A 52 7.15 -1.29 3.10
C TRP A 52 7.51 -1.27 1.62
N ASP A 53 8.78 -1.48 1.29
CA ASP A 53 9.27 -1.46 -0.10
C ASP A 53 8.56 -2.47 -1.00
N SER A 54 8.23 -3.65 -0.46
CA SER A 54 7.46 -4.68 -1.17
C SER A 54 6.08 -4.20 -1.62
N SER A 55 5.45 -3.30 -0.86
CA SER A 55 4.16 -2.70 -1.21
C SER A 55 4.28 -1.81 -2.45
N LYS A 56 5.36 -1.00 -2.51
CA LYS A 56 5.69 -0.18 -3.69
C LYS A 56 5.99 -1.07 -4.91
N THR A 57 6.77 -2.14 -4.72
CA THR A 57 7.06 -3.11 -5.79
C THR A 57 5.79 -3.77 -6.32
N LEU A 58 4.87 -4.19 -5.45
CA LEU A 58 3.63 -4.83 -5.85
C LEU A 58 2.68 -3.87 -6.59
N LEU A 59 2.58 -2.61 -6.16
CA LEU A 59 1.87 -1.56 -6.91
C LEU A 59 2.39 -1.45 -8.34
N LYS A 60 3.71 -1.34 -8.51
CA LYS A 60 4.35 -1.24 -9.83
C LYS A 60 4.16 -2.51 -10.67
N PHE A 61 4.16 -3.67 -10.04
CA PHE A 61 3.88 -4.93 -10.71
C PHE A 61 2.45 -4.98 -11.29
N ILE A 62 1.46 -4.49 -10.53
CA ILE A 62 0.05 -4.39 -10.92
C ILE A 62 -0.12 -3.37 -12.06
N GLU A 63 0.46 -2.18 -11.89
CA GLU A 63 0.43 -1.09 -12.87
C GLU A 63 0.92 -1.55 -14.26
N GLN A 64 2.00 -2.33 -14.30
CA GLN A 64 2.58 -2.83 -15.55
C GLN A 64 1.74 -3.92 -16.23
N ARG A 65 0.72 -4.47 -15.56
CA ARG A 65 -0.05 -5.63 -16.03
C ARG A 65 -1.57 -5.40 -15.93
N PRO A 66 -2.09 -4.26 -16.41
CA PRO A 66 -3.50 -3.89 -16.19
C PRO A 66 -4.44 -4.96 -16.77
N GLU A 67 -4.15 -5.47 -17.96
CA GLU A 67 -4.97 -6.52 -18.62
C GLU A 67 -5.10 -7.81 -17.80
N ARG A 68 -4.07 -8.16 -17.01
CA ARG A 68 -4.14 -9.33 -16.13
C ARG A 68 -5.10 -9.07 -14.97
N PHE A 69 -5.03 -7.89 -14.36
CA PHE A 69 -5.83 -7.55 -13.19
C PHE A 69 -7.28 -7.20 -13.55
N GLN A 70 -7.53 -6.67 -14.75
CA GLN A 70 -8.86 -6.41 -15.30
C GLN A 70 -9.70 -7.69 -15.53
N ARG A 71 -9.08 -8.87 -15.55
CA ARG A 71 -9.78 -10.16 -15.65
C ARG A 71 -10.37 -10.63 -14.32
N PHE A 72 -9.94 -10.06 -13.20
CA PHE A 72 -10.47 -10.43 -11.90
C PHE A 72 -11.76 -9.64 -11.63
N SER A 73 -12.83 -10.35 -11.28
CA SER A 73 -14.04 -9.73 -10.75
C SER A 73 -13.83 -9.23 -9.32
N SER A 74 -12.91 -9.85 -8.58
CA SER A 74 -12.60 -9.47 -7.21
C SER A 74 -11.17 -9.76 -6.78
N ILE A 75 -10.70 -8.91 -5.87
CA ILE A 75 -9.31 -8.86 -5.41
C ILE A 75 -9.34 -8.60 -3.90
N CYS A 76 -8.55 -9.37 -3.15
CA CYS A 76 -8.41 -9.17 -1.71
C CYS A 76 -6.92 -8.99 -1.36
N GLU A 77 -6.62 -7.90 -0.66
CA GLU A 77 -5.29 -7.64 -0.10
C GLU A 77 -5.27 -7.99 1.39
N LEU A 78 -4.34 -8.85 1.78
CA LEU A 78 -4.14 -9.29 3.17
C LEU A 78 -2.92 -8.59 3.75
N GLY A 79 -3.08 -7.94 4.90
CA GLY A 79 -1.98 -7.17 5.50
C GLY A 79 -1.65 -5.93 4.67
N ALA A 80 -2.68 -5.14 4.34
CA ALA A 80 -2.58 -3.96 3.48
C ALA A 80 -1.74 -2.81 4.09
N GLY A 81 -1.50 -2.83 5.40
CA GLY A 81 -0.82 -1.74 6.11
C GLY A 81 -1.60 -0.43 6.04
N CYS A 82 -0.93 0.69 6.27
CA CYS A 82 -1.51 2.03 6.17
C CYS A 82 -1.78 2.42 4.72
N GLY A 83 -1.00 1.88 3.78
CA GLY A 83 -1.03 2.32 2.38
C GLY A 83 -2.02 1.56 1.51
N GLY A 84 -2.18 0.25 1.69
CA GLY A 84 -3.00 -0.58 0.81
C GLY A 84 -2.65 -0.41 -0.67
N LEU A 85 -1.36 -0.23 -0.97
CA LEU A 85 -0.90 0.20 -2.29
C LEU A 85 -1.32 -0.78 -3.40
N ALA A 86 -1.34 -2.08 -3.11
CA ALA A 86 -1.73 -3.08 -4.10
C ALA A 86 -3.25 -3.05 -4.37
N GLY A 87 -4.06 -2.88 -3.34
CA GLY A 87 -5.51 -2.72 -3.48
C GLY A 87 -5.88 -1.41 -4.18
N ILE A 88 -5.22 -0.31 -3.84
CA ILE A 88 -5.38 0.98 -4.55
C ILE A 88 -5.02 0.81 -6.02
N ALA A 89 -3.84 0.25 -6.33
CA ALA A 89 -3.43 0.00 -7.71
C ALA A 89 -4.43 -0.86 -8.46
N SER A 90 -4.95 -1.91 -7.82
CA SER A 90 -5.96 -2.80 -8.37
C SER A 90 -7.26 -2.07 -8.70
N ALA A 91 -7.75 -1.22 -7.80
CA ALA A 91 -8.94 -0.40 -8.04
C ALA A 91 -8.75 0.54 -9.25
N ILE A 92 -7.56 1.13 -9.38
CA ILE A 92 -7.19 2.05 -10.46
C ILE A 92 -7.10 1.32 -11.80
N VAL A 93 -6.30 0.26 -11.91
CA VAL A 93 -6.08 -0.44 -13.19
C VAL A 93 -7.34 -1.16 -13.69
N THR A 94 -8.23 -1.55 -12.77
CA THR A 94 -9.55 -2.09 -13.10
C THR A 94 -10.60 -1.02 -13.37
N SER A 95 -10.25 0.28 -13.25
CA SER A 95 -11.17 1.41 -13.42
C SER A 95 -12.44 1.33 -12.57
N GLY A 96 -12.32 0.75 -11.36
CA GLY A 96 -13.43 0.51 -10.45
C GLY A 96 -14.37 -0.62 -10.87
N LEU A 97 -13.95 -1.52 -11.77
CA LEU A 97 -14.76 -2.66 -12.21
C LEU A 97 -14.64 -3.88 -11.28
N ALA A 98 -13.51 -4.06 -10.60
CA ALA A 98 -13.34 -5.16 -9.66
C ALA A 98 -13.81 -4.78 -8.24
N ASP A 99 -14.36 -5.75 -7.51
CA ASP A 99 -14.59 -5.63 -6.08
C ASP A 99 -13.28 -5.84 -5.31
N VAL A 100 -12.77 -4.77 -4.71
CA VAL A 100 -11.49 -4.77 -3.99
C VAL A 100 -11.72 -4.70 -2.48
N VAL A 101 -11.15 -5.63 -1.73
CA VAL A 101 -11.18 -5.61 -0.27
C VAL A 101 -9.77 -5.57 0.30
N LEU A 102 -9.45 -4.48 0.99
CA LEU A 102 -8.20 -4.31 1.70
C LEU A 102 -8.40 -4.68 3.16
N THR A 103 -7.52 -5.50 3.70
CA THR A 103 -7.67 -6.02 5.07
C THR A 103 -6.42 -5.87 5.90
N ASP A 104 -6.63 -5.54 7.17
CA ASP A 104 -5.58 -5.48 8.18
C ASP A 104 -6.16 -5.63 9.61
N ILE A 105 -5.31 -5.56 10.63
CA ILE A 105 -5.72 -5.55 12.03
C ILE A 105 -6.33 -4.19 12.43
N GLY A 106 -7.19 -4.22 13.46
CA GLY A 106 -7.97 -3.06 13.92
C GLY A 106 -7.18 -1.75 14.06
N PRO A 107 -6.00 -1.74 14.70
CA PRO A 107 -5.19 -0.52 14.88
C PRO A 107 -4.72 0.15 13.58
N VAL A 108 -4.61 -0.60 12.48
CA VAL A 108 -4.13 -0.08 11.17
C VAL A 108 -5.27 0.54 10.36
N LEU A 109 -6.51 0.11 10.58
CA LEU A 109 -7.65 0.48 9.75
C LEU A 109 -7.94 1.99 9.64
N PRO A 110 -7.75 2.83 10.68
CA PRO A 110 -7.94 4.28 10.52
C PRO A 110 -7.03 4.89 9.45
N TRP A 111 -5.76 4.50 9.44
CA TRP A 111 -4.78 4.91 8.44
C TRP A 111 -5.15 4.41 7.05
N LEU A 112 -5.42 3.10 6.94
CA LEU A 112 -5.79 2.47 5.69
C LEU A 112 -7.04 3.11 5.06
N ARG A 113 -8.09 3.37 5.85
CA ARG A 113 -9.31 4.02 5.36
C ARG A 113 -9.05 5.43 4.86
N ARG A 114 -8.22 6.20 5.57
CA ARG A 114 -7.86 7.55 5.16
C ARG A 114 -7.12 7.51 3.83
N ASN A 115 -6.01 6.77 3.76
CA ASN A 115 -5.18 6.72 2.56
C ASN A 115 -5.94 6.15 1.35
N VAL A 116 -6.78 5.13 1.52
CA VAL A 116 -7.63 4.62 0.42
C VAL A 116 -8.61 5.69 -0.07
N ARG A 117 -9.18 6.51 0.81
CA ARG A 117 -10.11 7.59 0.44
C ARG A 117 -9.44 8.71 -0.32
N GLU A 118 -8.28 9.16 0.13
CA GLU A 118 -7.55 10.28 -0.51
C GLU A 118 -7.02 9.93 -1.90
N ASN A 119 -6.81 8.63 -2.17
CA ASN A 119 -6.17 8.19 -3.41
C ASN A 119 -7.11 7.68 -4.50
N LEU A 120 -8.40 7.49 -4.20
CA LEU A 120 -9.35 6.92 -5.16
C LEU A 120 -10.44 7.92 -5.53
N THR A 121 -10.83 7.88 -6.81
CA THR A 121 -11.98 8.63 -7.30
C THR A 121 -13.27 8.06 -6.71
N GLY A 122 -14.36 8.85 -6.75
CA GLY A 122 -15.67 8.38 -6.31
C GLY A 122 -16.14 7.11 -7.03
N LYS A 123 -15.81 6.94 -8.31
CA LYS A 123 -16.13 5.73 -9.09
C LYS A 123 -15.35 4.51 -8.60
N GLU A 124 -14.04 4.63 -8.42
CA GLU A 124 -13.20 3.52 -7.94
C GLU A 124 -13.59 3.11 -6.52
N MET A 125 -13.90 4.09 -5.66
CA MET A 125 -14.27 3.86 -4.26
C MET A 125 -15.57 3.06 -4.09
N GLN A 126 -16.50 3.09 -5.05
CA GLN A 126 -17.79 2.39 -4.94
C GLN A 126 -17.65 0.87 -4.73
N ARG A 127 -16.56 0.28 -5.22
CA ARG A 127 -16.30 -1.17 -5.12
C ARG A 127 -15.12 -1.51 -4.21
N VAL A 128 -14.68 -0.55 -3.39
CA VAL A 128 -13.55 -0.71 -2.49
C VAL A 128 -14.02 -0.73 -1.05
N ARG A 129 -13.59 -1.74 -0.29
CA ARG A 129 -13.90 -1.86 1.14
C ARG A 129 -12.64 -2.09 1.97
N VAL A 130 -12.63 -1.53 3.18
CA VAL A 130 -11.57 -1.74 4.16
C VAL A 130 -12.14 -2.48 5.36
N GLU A 131 -11.66 -3.70 5.58
CA GLU A 131 -12.23 -4.65 6.55
C GLU A 131 -11.18 -5.15 7.55
N GLN A 132 -11.61 -5.43 8.78
CA GLN A 132 -10.72 -6.02 9.77
C GLN A 132 -10.48 -7.50 9.48
N HIS A 133 -9.21 -7.92 9.41
CA HIS A 133 -8.84 -9.32 9.35
C HIS A 133 -7.47 -9.58 10.00
N ALA A 134 -7.45 -10.45 11.01
CA ALA A 134 -6.22 -11.02 11.56
C ALA A 134 -6.05 -12.45 11.02
N TRP A 135 -4.87 -12.77 10.48
CA TRP A 135 -4.61 -14.02 9.75
C TRP A 135 -4.91 -15.30 10.54
N TYR A 136 -4.76 -15.25 11.87
CA TYR A 136 -5.04 -16.37 12.79
C TYR A 136 -6.23 -16.12 13.71
N GLY A 137 -7.05 -15.11 13.40
CA GLY A 137 -8.34 -14.91 14.05
C GLY A 137 -9.32 -16.06 13.75
N ALA A 138 -10.49 -16.06 14.40
CA ALA A 138 -11.48 -17.12 14.21
C ALA A 138 -11.75 -17.39 12.71
N LYS A 139 -11.61 -18.66 12.28
CA LYS A 139 -11.73 -19.17 10.89
C LYS A 139 -12.96 -18.67 10.09
N LYS A 140 -13.96 -18.08 10.76
CA LYS A 140 -15.19 -17.54 10.17
C LYS A 140 -15.06 -16.14 9.55
N GLN A 141 -13.92 -15.44 9.70
CA GLN A 141 -13.78 -14.07 9.21
C GLN A 141 -13.41 -14.00 7.72
N LEU A 142 -12.38 -14.76 7.30
CA LEU A 142 -11.90 -14.74 5.91
C LEU A 142 -12.96 -15.21 4.91
N THR A 143 -13.70 -16.28 5.24
CA THR A 143 -14.77 -16.80 4.36
C THR A 143 -15.94 -15.84 4.22
N LYS A 144 -16.20 -14.96 5.18
CA LYS A 144 -17.22 -13.90 5.05
C LYS A 144 -16.73 -12.74 4.17
N THR A 145 -15.47 -12.36 4.34
CA THR A 145 -14.83 -11.31 3.53
C THR A 145 -14.74 -11.73 2.06
N LEU A 146 -14.27 -12.95 1.80
CA LEU A 146 -14.12 -13.49 0.44
C LEU A 146 -15.44 -13.87 -0.24
N LYS A 147 -16.53 -14.16 0.50
CA LYS A 147 -17.86 -14.41 -0.07
C LYS A 147 -18.58 -13.15 -0.55
N ARG A 148 -18.04 -11.97 -0.25
CA ARG A 148 -18.57 -10.66 -0.69
C ARG A 148 -17.77 -10.09 -1.87
N CYS A 149 -16.78 -10.83 -2.33
CA CYS A 149 -15.94 -10.62 -3.50
C CYS A 149 -16.41 -11.58 -4.60
#